data_AF-A0A6G0IA66-F1
#
_entry.id   AF-A0A6G0IA66-F1
#
_cell.length_a   1.000
_cell.length_b   1.000
_cell.length_c   1.000
_cell.angle_alpha   90.00
_cell.angle_beta   90.00
_cell.angle_gamma   90.00
#
_symmetry.space_group_name_H-M   'P 1'
#
loop_
_entity.id
_entity.type
_entity.pdbx_description
1 polymer ?
#
loop_
_entity_poly.entity_id
_entity_poly.type
_entity_poly.pdbx_seq_one_letter_code
_entity_poly.pdbx_strand_id
1 'polypeptide(L)'
;MGVKSKAAAAIVVLLLFLGSLWLQGGLDYHWDSCLKGYNQENKIHQLYNSSVVDEAEGLQILEVCPGQTFQVSLLLSHLLAAPADASDVLLQPYLSSWDELVKFIEALGPMVGMISQEIKTKTSIIRQLALLTEKGPEAELGPDELSINPASPEIGSGTKNNVETGAYHSVHSMIAMELSDGVVDFHQQTDSGCRTLLRLHRALLWLKLFLEKLSEMPEDGGRLRSPSDLCREAYQNTLANHHAWFIRKAAELAFIALPERGFFYKLVCVQNQEELSAVLNRVARAIGEVYDRTQKALEENGMLDLP
;
A
#
# COMPACT_ATOMS: atom_id res chain seq x y z
N MET A 1 -1.84 14.54 32.85
CA MET A 1 -3.12 13.84 32.60
C MET A 1 -2.99 12.38 33.03
N GLY A 2 -3.83 11.94 33.98
CA GLY A 2 -3.71 10.60 34.58
C GLY A 2 -4.11 9.47 33.62
N VAL A 3 -3.52 8.29 33.83
CA VAL A 3 -3.72 7.06 33.04
C VAL A 3 -5.21 6.72 32.83
N LYS A 4 -6.06 7.03 33.82
CA LYS A 4 -7.52 6.83 33.78
C LYS A 4 -8.23 7.70 32.74
N SER A 5 -7.73 8.90 32.45
CA SER A 5 -8.29 9.81 31.45
C SER A 5 -7.98 9.36 30.01
N LYS A 6 -6.82 8.71 29.81
CA LYS A 6 -6.43 8.15 28.51
C LYS A 6 -7.25 6.90 28.14
N ALA A 7 -7.53 6.04 29.12
CA ALA A 7 -8.40 4.87 28.92
C ALA A 7 -9.85 5.26 28.61
N ALA A 8 -10.38 6.29 29.29
CA ALA A 8 -11.73 6.79 29.03
C ALA A 8 -11.88 7.38 27.61
N ALA A 9 -10.86 8.10 27.13
CA ALA A 9 -10.84 8.62 25.75
C ALA A 9 -10.80 7.49 24.72
N ALA A 10 -10.03 6.43 24.96
CA ALA A 10 -9.98 5.27 24.07
C ALA A 10 -11.33 4.53 23.98
N ILE A 11 -12.04 4.37 25.10
CA ILE A 11 -13.35 3.71 25.13
C ILE A 11 -14.40 4.54 24.38
N VAL A 12 -14.38 5.86 24.51
CA VAL A 12 -15.29 6.75 23.78
C VAL A 12 -15.01 6.73 22.28
N VAL A 13 -13.74 6.69 21.86
CA VAL A 13 -13.35 6.54 20.45
C VAL A 13 -13.84 5.20 19.89
N LEU A 14 -13.71 4.12 20.65
CA LEU A 14 -14.13 2.77 20.25
C LEU A 14 -15.67 2.67 20.12
N LEU A 15 -16.42 3.26 21.06
CA LEU A 15 -17.88 3.29 21.03
C LEU A 15 -18.44 4.16 19.89
N LEU A 16 -17.78 5.28 19.57
CA LEU A 16 -18.15 6.12 18.43
C LEU A 16 -17.80 5.46 17.08
N PHE A 17 -16.72 4.68 17.03
CA PHE A 17 -16.32 3.92 15.85
C PHE A 17 -17.29 2.77 15.52
N LEU A 18 -17.74 2.03 16.56
CA LEU A 18 -18.78 1.00 16.42
C LEU A 18 -20.12 1.57 15.90
N GLY A 19 -20.45 2.81 16.30
CA GLY A 19 -21.62 3.53 15.77
C GLY A 19 -21.49 3.98 14.31
N SER A 20 -20.27 4.28 13.84
CA SER A 20 -20.03 4.73 12.46
C SER A 20 -19.92 3.62 11.42
N LEU A 21 -19.52 2.41 11.84
CA LEU A 21 -19.47 1.23 10.96
C LEU A 21 -20.87 0.79 10.49
N TRP A 22 -21.93 1.22 11.18
CA TRP A 22 -23.33 0.97 10.81
C TRP A 22 -23.82 1.81 9.61
N LEU A 23 -23.15 2.91 9.24
CA LEU A 23 -23.66 3.88 8.27
C LEU A 23 -22.89 3.93 6.94
N GLN A 24 -21.79 3.18 6.79
CA GLN A 24 -20.92 3.26 5.61
C GLN A 24 -20.70 1.92 4.89
N GLY A 25 -21.61 0.95 5.08
CA GLY A 25 -21.75 -0.23 4.21
C GLY A 25 -20.65 -1.31 4.33
N GLY A 26 -20.03 -1.46 5.50
CA GLY A 26 -18.87 -2.36 5.69
C GLY A 26 -19.14 -3.71 6.36
N LEU A 27 -20.39 -4.18 6.47
CA LEU A 27 -20.70 -5.37 7.28
C LEU A 27 -21.60 -6.42 6.61
N ASP A 28 -21.41 -6.74 5.34
CA ASP A 28 -22.11 -7.89 4.73
C ASP A 28 -21.35 -9.22 4.80
N TYR A 29 -20.16 -9.28 5.42
CA TYR A 29 -19.41 -10.56 5.47
C TYR A 29 -18.83 -10.99 6.84
N HIS A 30 -19.12 -10.27 7.94
CA HIS A 30 -18.46 -10.58 9.22
C HIS A 30 -19.14 -11.65 10.09
N TRP A 31 -19.98 -12.55 9.55
CA TRP A 31 -20.55 -13.62 10.39
C TRP A 31 -20.29 -15.06 9.95
N ASP A 32 -19.80 -15.34 8.74
CA ASP A 32 -19.57 -16.74 8.29
C ASP A 32 -18.10 -17.18 8.14
N SER A 33 -17.12 -16.29 8.26
CA SER A 33 -15.70 -16.66 8.10
C SER A 33 -14.91 -16.82 9.41
N CYS A 34 -15.55 -16.66 10.56
CA CYS A 34 -14.89 -16.71 11.86
C CYS A 34 -14.47 -18.13 12.32
N LEU A 35 -14.48 -19.13 11.42
CA LEU A 35 -14.27 -20.53 11.79
C LEU A 35 -13.53 -21.40 10.76
N LYS A 36 -12.67 -20.85 9.90
CA LYS A 36 -11.79 -21.70 9.07
C LYS A 36 -10.40 -21.10 8.79
N GLY A 37 -9.38 -21.76 9.32
CA GLY A 37 -8.13 -21.99 8.59
C GLY A 37 -6.92 -21.17 8.99
N TYR A 38 -6.43 -21.36 10.22
CA TYR A 38 -5.02 -21.14 10.54
C TYR A 38 -4.12 -22.08 9.72
N ASN A 39 -2.94 -21.57 9.35
CA ASN A 39 -1.75 -22.23 8.77
C ASN A 39 -1.63 -22.23 7.24
N GLN A 40 -0.77 -21.34 6.72
CA GLN A 40 0.19 -21.67 5.67
C GLN A 40 1.38 -20.69 5.77
N GLU A 41 2.48 -21.13 6.39
CA GLU A 41 3.78 -20.47 6.28
C GLU A 41 4.26 -20.55 4.81
N ASN A 42 4.39 -19.41 4.14
CA ASN A 42 5.13 -19.35 2.89
C ASN A 42 6.60 -19.06 3.17
N LYS A 43 7.43 -20.08 3.01
CA LYS A 43 8.89 -19.97 2.85
C LYS A 43 9.19 -19.17 1.59
N ILE A 44 9.70 -17.95 1.75
CA ILE A 44 10.33 -17.20 0.65
C ILE A 44 11.76 -17.72 0.48
N HIS A 45 12.02 -18.36 -0.66
CA HIS A 45 13.37 -18.72 -1.08
C HIS A 45 14.12 -17.44 -1.46
N GLN A 46 15.16 -17.12 -0.69
CA GLN A 46 16.18 -16.14 -1.04
C GLN A 46 16.98 -16.65 -2.25
N LEU A 47 16.94 -15.90 -3.35
CA LEU A 47 17.97 -15.97 -4.39
C LEU A 47 18.49 -14.56 -4.62
N TYR A 48 19.52 -14.21 -3.87
CA TYR A 48 20.39 -13.07 -4.14
C TYR A 48 21.38 -13.52 -5.20
N ASN A 49 21.33 -12.93 -6.40
CA ASN A 49 22.41 -13.06 -7.36
C ASN A 49 22.96 -11.67 -7.67
N SER A 50 24.23 -11.49 -7.32
CA SER A 50 24.98 -10.26 -7.52
C SER A 50 25.64 -10.29 -8.89
N SER A 51 25.50 -9.19 -9.63
CA SER A 51 26.47 -8.55 -10.54
C SER A 51 25.75 -8.01 -11.78
N VAL A 52 25.75 -6.68 -11.98
CA VAL A 52 26.74 -5.94 -12.78
C VAL A 52 26.41 -4.44 -12.60
N VAL A 53 27.48 -3.66 -12.51
CA VAL A 53 27.54 -2.22 -12.27
C VAL A 53 27.21 -1.46 -13.56
N ASP A 54 26.40 -0.42 -13.47
CA ASP A 54 26.57 0.76 -14.33
C ASP A 54 26.20 2.05 -13.57
N GLU A 55 26.99 3.09 -13.81
CA GLU A 55 27.07 4.35 -13.06
C GLU A 55 25.84 5.26 -13.21
N ALA A 56 25.17 5.59 -12.10
CA ALA A 56 24.60 6.92 -11.85
C ALA A 56 24.15 7.09 -10.38
N GLU A 57 24.82 8.01 -9.69
CA GLU A 57 24.51 8.59 -8.37
C GLU A 57 24.50 7.67 -7.14
N GLY A 58 25.27 8.07 -6.12
CA GLY A 58 25.52 7.31 -4.90
C GLY A 58 24.26 6.99 -4.09
N LEU A 59 23.61 5.87 -4.41
CA LEU A 59 22.61 5.22 -3.57
C LEU A 59 23.35 4.65 -2.35
N GLN A 60 23.40 5.39 -1.25
CA GLN A 60 23.74 4.83 0.05
C GLN A 60 22.81 3.62 0.28
N ILE A 61 23.35 2.40 0.27
CA ILE A 61 22.55 1.20 0.46
C ILE A 61 21.96 1.31 1.87
N LEU A 62 20.63 1.42 1.98
CA LEU A 62 19.97 1.37 3.28
C LEU A 62 20.07 -0.06 3.78
N GLU A 63 20.72 -0.25 4.92
CA GLU A 63 20.84 -1.55 5.54
C GLU A 63 19.53 -1.98 6.23
N VAL A 64 19.45 -3.26 6.59
CA VAL A 64 18.33 -3.81 7.37
C VAL A 64 18.50 -3.40 8.83
N CYS A 65 17.40 -2.98 9.45
CA CYS A 65 17.30 -2.68 10.88
C CYS A 65 17.17 -3.97 11.71
N PRO A 66 18.22 -4.44 12.40
CA PRO A 66 18.15 -5.70 13.13
C PRO A 66 17.11 -5.65 14.27
N GLY A 67 16.32 -6.72 14.39
CA GLY A 67 15.31 -6.87 15.45
C GLY A 67 14.03 -6.05 15.26
N GLN A 68 13.86 -5.37 14.12
CA GLN A 68 12.65 -4.62 13.80
C GLN A 68 11.77 -5.37 12.80
N THR A 69 10.45 -5.24 12.96
CA THR A 69 9.48 -5.81 12.02
C THR A 69 9.40 -5.00 10.74
N PHE A 70 9.31 -3.67 10.87
CA PHE A 70 9.36 -2.73 9.76
C PHE A 70 10.80 -2.56 9.26
N GLN A 71 10.97 -2.55 7.93
CA GLN A 71 12.26 -2.36 7.29
C GLN A 71 12.19 -1.26 6.24
N VAL A 72 12.78 -0.10 6.55
CA VAL A 72 12.79 1.07 5.63
C VAL A 72 13.52 0.76 4.31
N SER A 73 14.55 -0.08 4.35
CA SER A 73 15.28 -0.54 3.17
C SER A 73 14.42 -1.41 2.26
N LEU A 74 13.60 -2.29 2.83
CA LEU A 74 12.68 -3.13 2.08
C LEU A 74 11.52 -2.32 1.50
N LEU A 75 10.95 -1.40 2.28
CA LEU A 75 9.95 -0.44 1.80
C LEU A 75 10.49 0.32 0.57
N LEU A 76 11.69 0.88 0.69
CA LEU A 76 12.30 1.63 -0.40
C LEU A 76 12.57 0.74 -1.61
N SER A 77 13.06 -0.47 -1.41
CA SER A 77 13.28 -1.44 -2.49
C SER A 77 12.00 -1.72 -3.29
N HIS A 78 10.89 -1.98 -2.59
CA HIS A 78 9.59 -2.18 -3.23
C HIS A 78 9.07 -0.94 -3.96
N LEU A 79 9.21 0.25 -3.36
CA LEU A 79 8.83 1.51 -4.00
C LEU A 79 9.66 1.81 -5.24
N LEU A 80 10.95 1.46 -5.26
CA LEU A 80 11.81 1.64 -6.43
C LEU A 80 11.57 0.60 -7.52
N ALA A 81 11.07 -0.59 -7.15
CA ALA A 81 10.71 -1.65 -8.10
C ALA A 81 9.29 -1.50 -8.67
N ALA A 82 8.43 -0.67 -8.08
CA ALA A 82 7.05 -0.51 -8.51
C ALA A 82 6.88 0.24 -9.83
N PRO A 83 7.62 1.33 -10.12
CA PRO A 83 7.55 1.99 -11.42
C PRO A 83 8.04 1.06 -12.56
N ALA A 84 7.19 0.79 -13.55
CA ALA A 84 7.54 0.06 -14.80
C ALA A 84 7.94 1.04 -15.91
N ASP A 85 7.86 0.66 -17.19
CA ASP A 85 8.14 1.57 -18.31
C ASP A 85 7.23 2.82 -18.30
N ALA A 86 7.84 3.98 -18.63
CA ALA A 86 7.38 5.36 -18.90
C ALA A 86 6.17 5.99 -18.17
N SER A 87 5.20 5.25 -17.65
CA SER A 87 4.07 5.77 -16.85
C SER A 87 3.31 4.71 -16.04
N ASP A 88 3.70 3.44 -16.08
CA ASP A 88 2.96 2.38 -15.39
C ASP A 88 3.56 2.01 -14.02
N VAL A 89 2.75 1.33 -13.21
CA VAL A 89 3.09 0.86 -11.86
C VAL A 89 2.72 -0.62 -11.74
N LEU A 90 3.70 -1.46 -11.44
CA LEU A 90 3.50 -2.89 -11.19
C LEU A 90 2.77 -3.10 -9.86
N LEU A 91 1.72 -3.92 -9.88
CA LEU A 91 0.88 -4.14 -8.71
C LEU A 91 1.57 -4.96 -7.63
N GLN A 92 2.38 -5.95 -7.98
CA GLN A 92 3.06 -6.81 -7.00
C GLN A 92 3.99 -6.00 -6.07
N PRO A 93 5.02 -5.27 -6.58
CA PRO A 93 5.87 -4.43 -5.72
C PRO A 93 5.10 -3.28 -5.06
N TYR A 94 4.08 -2.71 -5.71
CA TYR A 94 3.20 -1.72 -5.08
C TYR A 94 2.52 -2.29 -3.83
N LEU A 95 1.91 -3.47 -3.91
CA LEU A 95 1.25 -4.12 -2.78
C LEU A 95 2.25 -4.58 -1.71
N SER A 96 3.46 -5.02 -2.09
CA SER A 96 4.53 -5.30 -1.14
C SER A 96 5.03 -4.06 -0.40
N SER A 97 5.04 -2.89 -1.05
CA SER A 97 5.32 -1.63 -0.35
C SER A 97 4.28 -1.36 0.74
N TRP A 98 3.00 -1.63 0.47
CA TRP A 98 1.94 -1.51 1.47
C TRP A 98 2.08 -2.50 2.63
N ASP A 99 2.59 -3.71 2.39
CA ASP A 99 2.87 -4.66 3.48
C ASP A 99 3.92 -4.10 4.45
N GLU A 100 4.97 -3.45 3.95
CA GLU A 100 5.94 -2.75 4.78
C GLU A 100 5.34 -1.52 5.47
N LEU A 101 4.51 -0.74 4.78
CA LEU A 101 3.81 0.40 5.38
C LEU A 101 2.86 -0.01 6.50
N VAL A 102 2.22 -1.17 6.40
CA VAL A 102 1.42 -1.71 7.48
C VAL A 102 2.30 -2.03 8.70
N LYS A 103 3.48 -2.60 8.52
CA LYS A 103 4.43 -2.84 9.63
C LYS A 103 4.88 -1.53 10.26
N PHE A 104 5.13 -0.50 9.46
CA PHE A 104 5.43 0.86 9.95
C PHE A 104 4.30 1.39 10.83
N ILE A 105 3.05 1.31 10.35
CA ILE A 105 1.87 1.76 11.09
C ILE A 105 1.76 0.99 12.40
N GLU A 106 1.84 -0.34 12.36
CA GLU A 106 1.74 -1.20 13.55
C GLU A 106 2.84 -0.93 14.59
N ALA A 107 4.04 -0.53 14.16
CA ALA A 107 5.12 -0.12 15.06
C ALA A 107 4.79 1.15 15.86
N LEU A 108 3.88 2.02 15.38
CA LEU A 108 3.45 3.22 16.11
C LEU A 108 2.61 2.89 17.35
N GLY A 109 2.16 1.64 17.51
CA GLY A 109 1.51 1.12 18.71
C GLY A 109 0.05 0.68 18.47
N PRO A 110 -0.60 0.07 19.48
CA PRO A 110 -1.87 -0.63 19.31
C PRO A 110 -3.06 0.26 18.90
N MET A 111 -2.97 1.58 19.11
CA MET A 111 -4.04 2.53 18.76
C MET A 111 -4.30 2.63 17.25
N VAL A 112 -3.36 2.19 16.42
CA VAL A 112 -3.46 2.24 14.95
C VAL A 112 -3.91 0.92 14.33
N GLY A 113 -4.20 -0.12 15.14
CA GLY A 113 -4.52 -1.46 14.64
C GLY A 113 -5.73 -1.47 13.70
N MET A 114 -6.71 -0.60 13.90
CA MET A 114 -7.85 -0.50 12.99
C MET A 114 -7.43 0.05 11.61
N ILE A 115 -6.51 1.00 11.58
CA ILE A 115 -5.98 1.58 10.33
C ILE A 115 -5.18 0.51 9.58
N SER A 116 -4.35 -0.27 10.28
CA SER A 116 -3.59 -1.34 9.65
C SER A 116 -4.49 -2.43 9.05
N GLN A 117 -5.58 -2.79 9.75
CA GLN A 117 -6.57 -3.75 9.22
C GLN A 117 -7.29 -3.22 7.98
N GLU A 118 -7.69 -1.95 7.96
CA GLU A 118 -8.34 -1.34 6.80
C GLU A 118 -7.47 -1.38 5.53
N ILE A 119 -6.15 -1.19 5.68
CA ILE A 119 -5.17 -1.28 4.58
C ILE A 119 -4.96 -2.75 4.17
N LYS A 120 -4.82 -3.67 5.14
CA LYS A 120 -4.71 -5.11 4.89
C LYS A 120 -5.91 -5.65 4.10
N THR A 121 -7.13 -5.28 4.49
CA THR A 121 -8.35 -5.68 3.77
C THR A 121 -8.32 -5.18 2.32
N LYS A 122 -7.99 -3.91 2.08
CA LYS A 122 -7.96 -3.33 0.72
C LYS A 122 -6.87 -3.96 -0.17
N THR A 123 -5.68 -4.16 0.37
CA THR A 123 -4.62 -4.84 -0.38
C THR A 123 -4.96 -6.31 -0.64
N SER A 124 -5.67 -6.98 0.27
CA SER A 124 -6.17 -8.34 0.05
C SER A 124 -7.22 -8.41 -1.08
N ILE A 125 -8.10 -7.42 -1.21
CA ILE A 125 -9.10 -7.36 -2.30
C ILE A 125 -8.38 -7.39 -3.66
N ILE A 126 -7.40 -6.51 -3.88
CA ILE A 126 -6.65 -6.46 -5.16
C ILE A 126 -5.95 -7.79 -5.43
N ARG A 127 -5.34 -8.42 -4.41
CA ARG A 127 -4.70 -9.74 -4.56
C ARG A 127 -5.70 -10.84 -4.90
N GLN A 128 -6.88 -10.83 -4.28
CA GLN A 128 -7.93 -11.82 -4.55
C GLN A 128 -8.47 -11.67 -5.97
N LEU A 129 -8.70 -10.44 -6.44
CA LEU A 129 -9.12 -10.18 -7.81
C LEU A 129 -8.07 -10.64 -8.84
N ALA A 130 -6.77 -10.42 -8.54
CA ALA A 130 -5.68 -10.94 -9.36
C ALA A 130 -5.73 -12.48 -9.48
N LEU A 131 -5.86 -13.18 -8.35
CA LEU A 131 -5.94 -14.64 -8.31
C LEU A 131 -7.19 -15.21 -8.99
N LEU A 132 -8.32 -14.52 -8.90
CA LEU A 132 -9.56 -14.94 -9.57
C LEU A 132 -9.43 -14.82 -11.09
N THR A 133 -8.73 -13.79 -11.56
CA THR A 133 -8.53 -13.57 -12.99
C THR A 133 -7.57 -14.60 -13.60
N GLU A 134 -6.55 -15.03 -12.85
CA GLU A 134 -5.64 -16.11 -13.26
C GLU A 134 -6.32 -17.50 -13.32
N LYS A 135 -7.41 -17.69 -12.55
CA LYS A 135 -8.18 -18.95 -12.50
C LYS A 135 -9.36 -19.01 -13.47
N GLY A 136 -9.50 -18.01 -14.34
CA GLY A 136 -10.54 -17.97 -15.38
C GLY A 136 -10.48 -19.15 -16.36
N PRO A 137 -11.44 -19.29 -17.28
CA PRO A 137 -11.77 -20.53 -18.02
C PRO A 137 -10.67 -21.08 -18.95
N GLU A 138 -9.48 -20.49 -18.98
CA GLU A 138 -8.31 -21.07 -19.66
C GLU A 138 -7.61 -22.16 -18.82
N ALA A 139 -7.91 -22.25 -17.52
CA ALA A 139 -7.30 -23.23 -16.61
C ALA A 139 -8.04 -24.57 -16.48
N GLU A 140 -9.20 -24.74 -17.14
CA GLU A 140 -9.92 -26.02 -17.21
C GLU A 140 -9.80 -26.69 -18.59
N LEU A 141 -8.57 -26.99 -19.03
CA LEU A 141 -8.37 -28.13 -19.95
C LEU A 141 -8.23 -29.40 -19.10
N GLY A 142 -9.35 -30.12 -18.94
CA GLY A 142 -9.38 -31.43 -18.30
C GLY A 142 -8.52 -32.47 -19.04
N PRO A 143 -8.08 -33.53 -18.35
CA PRO A 143 -7.34 -34.62 -18.97
C PRO A 143 -8.33 -35.57 -19.64
N ASP A 144 -8.29 -35.68 -20.97
CA ASP A 144 -8.90 -36.83 -21.66
C ASP A 144 -7.94 -37.43 -22.69
N GLU A 145 -7.98 -38.76 -22.71
CA GLU A 145 -7.01 -39.70 -23.23
C GLU A 145 -6.89 -39.75 -24.77
N LEU A 146 -5.66 -40.07 -25.21
CA LEU A 146 -5.28 -40.96 -26.32
C LEU A 146 -6.07 -40.90 -27.65
N SER A 147 -5.41 -40.39 -28.70
CA SER A 147 -5.33 -41.13 -29.96
C SER A 147 -4.06 -40.82 -30.74
N ILE A 148 -3.45 -41.89 -31.26
CA ILE A 148 -2.15 -41.99 -31.91
C ILE A 148 -2.30 -41.68 -33.41
N ASN A 149 -1.40 -40.87 -33.99
CA ASN A 149 -0.54 -41.23 -35.15
C ASN A 149 0.34 -40.06 -35.66
N PRO A 150 1.54 -40.33 -36.24
CA PRO A 150 2.55 -39.31 -36.55
C PRO A 150 2.75 -39.05 -38.06
N ALA A 151 3.03 -37.79 -38.45
CA ALA A 151 3.88 -37.42 -39.62
C ALA A 151 4.17 -35.89 -39.66
N SER A 152 5.44 -35.55 -39.87
CA SER A 152 6.12 -34.23 -39.89
C SER A 152 5.95 -33.42 -41.22
N PRO A 153 6.67 -32.30 -41.47
CA PRO A 153 6.95 -31.08 -40.68
C PRO A 153 6.74 -29.73 -41.47
N GLU A 154 6.93 -28.62 -40.73
CA GLU A 154 7.22 -27.23 -41.16
C GLU A 154 6.07 -26.29 -41.55
N ILE A 155 5.92 -25.19 -40.80
CA ILE A 155 6.16 -23.79 -41.21
C ILE A 155 5.95 -22.89 -39.99
N GLY A 156 6.77 -21.84 -39.89
CA GLY A 156 7.09 -21.10 -38.66
C GLY A 156 5.94 -20.42 -37.93
N SER A 157 6.15 -20.26 -36.63
CA SER A 157 5.51 -19.21 -35.83
C SER A 157 6.53 -18.73 -34.83
N GLY A 158 6.86 -17.44 -34.92
CA GLY A 158 7.77 -16.77 -34.00
C GLY A 158 7.35 -17.02 -32.56
N THR A 159 8.33 -17.34 -31.74
CA THR A 159 8.24 -17.35 -30.29
C THR A 159 7.80 -15.95 -29.85
N LYS A 160 6.49 -15.74 -29.69
CA LYS A 160 5.99 -14.69 -28.81
C LYS A 160 6.47 -15.11 -27.43
N ASN A 161 7.47 -14.40 -26.93
CA ASN A 161 7.83 -14.42 -25.53
C ASN A 161 6.59 -13.96 -24.75
N ASN A 162 5.76 -14.92 -24.33
CA ASN A 162 4.68 -14.68 -23.37
C ASN A 162 5.37 -14.36 -22.04
N VAL A 163 5.74 -13.10 -21.85
CA VAL A 163 5.77 -12.52 -20.51
C VAL A 163 4.31 -12.54 -20.09
N GLU A 164 3.96 -13.45 -19.20
CA GLU A 164 2.64 -13.60 -18.58
C GLU A 164 2.14 -12.22 -18.11
N THR A 165 1.36 -11.55 -18.94
CA THR A 165 0.82 -10.22 -18.68
C THR A 165 -0.57 -10.42 -18.10
N GLY A 166 -0.62 -10.94 -16.88
CA GLY A 166 -1.87 -11.15 -16.15
C GLY A 166 -2.66 -9.84 -16.03
N ALA A 167 -3.99 -9.93 -16.01
CA ALA A 167 -4.86 -8.75 -15.95
C ALA A 167 -4.53 -7.79 -14.79
N TYR A 168 -4.03 -8.32 -13.67
CA TYR A 168 -3.59 -7.56 -12.50
C TYR A 168 -2.05 -7.48 -12.39
N HIS A 169 -1.35 -7.43 -13.52
CA HIS A 169 0.10 -7.24 -13.53
C HIS A 169 0.51 -5.80 -13.16
N SER A 170 -0.19 -4.81 -13.72
CA SER A 170 0.06 -3.39 -13.50
C SER A 170 -1.23 -2.61 -13.27
N VAL A 171 -1.09 -1.34 -12.88
CA VAL A 171 -2.23 -0.43 -12.71
C VAL A 171 -2.98 -0.26 -14.03
N HIS A 172 -2.28 -0.09 -15.16
CA HIS A 172 -2.94 0.06 -16.46
C HIS A 172 -3.62 -1.24 -16.91
N SER A 173 -2.98 -2.39 -16.74
CA SER A 173 -3.61 -3.67 -17.12
C SER A 173 -4.88 -3.92 -16.30
N MET A 174 -4.85 -3.59 -15.00
CA MET A 174 -6.00 -3.72 -14.10
C MET A 174 -7.13 -2.79 -14.53
N ILE A 175 -6.83 -1.52 -14.79
CA ILE A 175 -7.82 -0.54 -15.27
C ILE A 175 -8.46 -1.02 -16.57
N ALA A 176 -7.64 -1.44 -17.54
CA ALA A 176 -8.13 -1.91 -18.84
C ALA A 176 -9.06 -3.11 -18.70
N MET A 177 -8.69 -4.10 -17.88
CA MET A 177 -9.49 -5.29 -17.62
C MET A 177 -10.82 -4.96 -16.94
N GLU A 178 -10.79 -4.17 -15.86
CA GLU A 178 -12.00 -3.88 -15.10
C GLU A 178 -12.99 -3.00 -15.88
N LEU A 179 -12.48 -2.13 -16.76
CA LEU A 179 -13.30 -1.40 -17.71
C LEU A 179 -13.91 -2.32 -18.77
N SER A 180 -13.14 -3.28 -19.31
CA SER A 180 -13.65 -4.20 -20.33
C SER A 180 -14.72 -5.14 -19.77
N ASP A 181 -14.60 -5.54 -18.50
CA ASP A 181 -15.58 -6.39 -17.82
C ASP A 181 -16.79 -5.60 -17.28
N GLY A 182 -16.74 -4.27 -17.31
CA GLY A 182 -17.83 -3.41 -16.83
C GLY A 182 -18.04 -3.46 -15.31
N VAL A 183 -17.00 -3.78 -14.53
CA VAL A 183 -17.08 -3.88 -13.05
C VAL A 183 -16.78 -2.56 -12.33
N VAL A 184 -16.29 -1.55 -13.07
CA VAL A 184 -16.11 -0.19 -12.56
C VAL A 184 -17.41 0.61 -12.75
N ASP A 185 -17.98 1.08 -11.65
CA ASP A 185 -19.13 2.00 -11.66
C ASP A 185 -18.70 3.38 -11.12
N PHE A 186 -19.03 4.44 -11.87
CA PHE A 186 -18.68 5.83 -11.55
C PHE A 186 -19.74 6.55 -10.70
N HIS A 187 -20.87 5.90 -10.44
CA HIS A 187 -22.02 6.44 -9.71
C HIS A 187 -22.37 5.62 -8.46
N GLN A 188 -22.09 4.32 -8.47
CA GLN A 188 -22.37 3.40 -7.36
C GLN A 188 -21.11 2.76 -6.82
N GLN A 189 -21.15 2.38 -5.55
CA GLN A 189 -20.03 1.71 -4.91
C GLN A 189 -19.93 0.26 -5.41
N THR A 190 -18.78 -0.09 -5.98
CA THR A 190 -18.43 -1.47 -6.33
C THR A 190 -17.23 -1.96 -5.54
N ASP A 191 -16.98 -3.27 -5.54
CA ASP A 191 -15.79 -3.86 -4.93
C ASP A 191 -14.64 -4.01 -5.95
N SER A 192 -14.53 -3.07 -6.89
CA SER A 192 -13.49 -3.08 -7.92
C SER A 192 -12.10 -2.77 -7.38
N GLY A 193 -11.10 -3.33 -8.05
CA GLY A 193 -9.69 -3.06 -7.85
C GLY A 193 -9.37 -1.58 -8.03
N CYS A 194 -9.92 -0.90 -9.05
CA CYS A 194 -9.70 0.53 -9.32
C CYS A 194 -10.17 1.41 -8.15
N ARG A 195 -11.39 1.17 -7.65
CA ARG A 195 -11.95 1.92 -6.52
C ARG A 195 -11.16 1.64 -5.23
N THR A 196 -10.69 0.41 -5.06
CA THR A 196 -9.82 0.01 -3.94
C THR A 196 -8.44 0.66 -4.02
N LEU A 197 -7.82 0.67 -5.21
CA LEU A 197 -6.56 1.32 -5.52
C LEU A 197 -6.64 2.82 -5.23
N LEU A 198 -7.72 3.48 -5.64
CA LEU A 198 -7.93 4.91 -5.38
C LEU A 198 -7.87 5.27 -3.89
N ARG A 199 -8.42 4.41 -3.01
CA ARG A 199 -8.37 4.63 -1.55
C ARG A 199 -6.95 4.52 -1.00
N LEU A 200 -6.21 3.51 -1.46
CA LEU A 200 -4.80 3.35 -1.12
C LEU A 200 -3.99 4.54 -1.64
N HIS A 201 -4.22 4.94 -2.89
CA HIS A 201 -3.57 6.08 -3.54
C HIS A 201 -3.74 7.40 -2.76
N ARG A 202 -4.95 7.71 -2.30
CA ARG A 202 -5.22 8.88 -1.43
C ARG A 202 -4.48 8.79 -0.08
N ALA A 203 -4.38 7.60 0.50
CA ALA A 203 -3.63 7.39 1.75
C ALA A 203 -2.11 7.50 1.55
N LEU A 204 -1.62 7.13 0.36
CA LEU A 204 -0.21 7.23 0.00
C LEU A 204 0.26 8.69 -0.05
N LEU A 205 -0.57 9.60 -0.58
CA LEU A 205 -0.29 11.04 -0.57
C LEU A 205 -0.13 11.61 0.84
N TRP A 206 -1.03 11.22 1.75
CA TRP A 206 -0.94 11.61 3.16
C TRP A 206 0.39 11.18 3.77
N LEU A 207 0.79 9.93 3.53
CA LEU A 207 2.04 9.40 4.04
C LEU A 207 3.24 10.17 3.46
N LYS A 208 3.28 10.38 2.14
CA LYS A 208 4.32 11.17 1.47
C LYS A 208 4.50 12.53 2.16
N LEU A 209 3.40 13.27 2.32
CA LEU A 209 3.42 14.59 2.92
C LEU A 209 3.83 14.56 4.40
N PHE A 210 3.43 13.53 5.15
CA PHE A 210 3.89 13.35 6.52
C PHE A 210 5.39 13.12 6.60
N LEU A 211 5.95 12.27 5.73
CA LEU A 211 7.39 11.98 5.71
C LEU A 211 8.21 13.20 5.29
N GLU A 212 7.76 13.97 4.30
CA GLU A 212 8.35 15.25 3.89
C GLU A 212 8.36 16.24 5.06
N LYS A 213 7.23 16.41 5.73
CA LYS A 213 7.13 17.30 6.90
C LYS A 213 8.00 16.84 8.08
N LEU A 214 8.19 15.53 8.24
CA LEU A 214 9.02 14.97 9.30
C LEU A 214 10.52 15.11 9.00
N SER A 215 10.90 15.18 7.72
CA SER A 215 12.27 15.39 7.25
C SER A 215 12.70 16.86 7.26
N GLU A 216 11.76 17.81 7.22
CA GLU A 216 12.03 19.25 7.23
C GLU A 216 12.92 19.68 8.42
N MET A 217 13.95 20.45 8.09
CA MET A 217 14.84 21.12 9.04
C MET A 217 14.39 22.57 9.23
N PRO A 218 14.45 23.12 10.46
CA PRO A 218 14.05 24.49 10.72
C PRO A 218 15.07 25.47 10.13
N GLU A 219 14.60 26.42 9.33
CA GLU A 219 15.46 27.39 8.61
C GLU A 219 16.30 28.27 9.55
N ASP A 220 15.74 28.66 10.70
CA ASP A 220 16.39 29.59 11.64
C ASP A 220 17.01 28.90 12.88
N GLY A 221 17.28 27.59 12.82
CA GLY A 221 17.74 26.83 13.99
C GLY A 221 16.68 26.72 15.10
N GLY A 222 15.40 26.94 14.75
CA GLY A 222 14.25 26.80 15.62
C GLY A 222 14.01 25.37 16.11
N ARG A 223 12.99 25.18 16.94
CA ARG A 223 12.63 23.85 17.46
C ARG A 223 11.91 23.03 16.39
N LEU A 224 12.32 21.77 16.21
CA LEU A 224 11.60 20.80 15.39
C LEU A 224 10.16 20.60 15.90
N ARG A 225 9.18 20.70 15.01
CA ARG A 225 7.75 20.51 15.30
C ARG A 225 7.42 19.08 15.73
N SER A 226 6.36 18.84 16.51
CA SER A 226 6.07 17.47 16.97
C SER A 226 5.59 16.56 15.81
N PRO A 227 5.91 15.26 15.80
CA PRO A 227 5.36 14.33 14.79
C PRO A 227 3.82 14.30 14.77
N SER A 228 3.18 14.49 15.94
CA SER A 228 1.73 14.59 16.06
C SER A 228 1.15 15.74 15.24
N ASP A 229 1.73 16.94 15.36
CA ASP A 229 1.26 18.13 14.64
C ASP A 229 1.51 18.01 13.14
N LEU A 230 2.67 17.50 12.75
CA LEU A 230 3.02 17.29 11.34
C LEU A 230 2.10 16.25 10.68
N CYS A 231 1.79 15.17 11.39
CA CYS A 231 0.88 14.14 10.92
C CYS A 231 -0.56 14.65 10.78
N ARG A 232 -1.04 15.43 11.77
CA ARG A 232 -2.35 16.09 11.72
C ARG A 232 -2.44 17.04 10.54
N GLU A 233 -1.43 17.87 10.32
CA GLU A 233 -1.37 18.81 9.21
C GLU A 233 -1.37 18.08 7.85
N ALA A 234 -0.54 17.04 7.71
CA ALA A 234 -0.53 16.22 6.49
C ALA A 234 -1.91 15.62 6.22
N TYR A 235 -2.60 15.12 7.26
CA TYR A 235 -3.95 14.56 7.14
C TYR A 235 -4.98 15.60 6.70
N GLN A 236 -4.96 16.78 7.31
CA GLN A 236 -5.87 17.89 6.99
C GLN A 236 -5.72 18.35 5.54
N ASN A 237 -4.50 18.34 5.01
CA ASN A 237 -4.22 18.75 3.63
C ASN A 237 -4.55 17.68 2.57
N THR A 238 -4.83 16.44 2.99
CA THR A 238 -4.96 15.29 2.08
C THR A 238 -6.23 14.48 2.36
N LEU A 239 -6.13 13.39 3.12
CA LEU A 239 -7.19 12.44 3.44
C LEU A 239 -8.44 13.06 4.06
N ALA A 240 -8.30 14.14 4.83
CA ALA A 240 -9.44 14.81 5.44
C ALA A 240 -10.49 15.20 4.40
N ASN A 241 -10.09 15.59 3.18
CA ASN A 241 -11.01 15.99 2.11
C ASN A 241 -11.96 14.87 1.68
N HIS A 242 -11.59 13.61 1.90
CA HIS A 242 -12.38 12.43 1.52
C HIS A 242 -13.09 11.75 2.71
N HIS A 243 -12.86 12.23 3.93
CA HIS A 243 -13.42 11.65 5.14
C HIS A 243 -14.61 12.45 5.68
N ALA A 244 -15.61 11.74 6.21
CA ALA A 244 -16.71 12.35 6.94
C ALA A 244 -16.21 13.07 8.20
N TRP A 245 -16.96 14.07 8.67
CA TRP A 245 -16.58 14.92 9.81
C TRP A 245 -16.16 14.12 11.05
N PHE A 246 -16.89 13.05 11.38
CA PHE A 246 -16.59 12.24 12.57
C PHE A 246 -15.29 11.43 12.42
N ILE A 247 -14.97 10.92 11.22
CA ILE A 247 -13.69 10.26 10.94
C ILE A 247 -12.54 11.24 11.09
N ARG A 248 -12.70 12.49 10.63
CA ARG A 248 -11.69 13.55 10.82
C ARG A 248 -11.39 13.77 12.30
N LYS A 249 -12.43 13.81 13.13
CA LYS A 249 -12.27 13.98 14.58
C LYS A 249 -11.63 12.77 15.26
N ALA A 250 -12.00 11.56 14.86
CA ALA A 250 -11.36 10.34 15.36
C ALA A 250 -9.86 10.30 15.00
N ALA A 251 -9.50 10.64 13.76
CA ALA A 251 -8.11 10.71 13.31
C ALA A 251 -7.31 11.78 14.07
N GLU A 252 -7.85 12.99 14.24
CA GLU A 252 -7.21 14.08 15.00
C GLU A 252 -6.89 13.69 16.45
N LEU A 253 -7.77 12.89 17.08
CA LEU A 253 -7.56 12.33 18.41
C LEU A 253 -6.50 11.23 18.40
N ALA A 254 -6.51 10.33 17.40
CA ALA A 254 -5.52 9.28 17.25
C ALA A 254 -4.10 9.84 17.11
N PHE A 255 -3.93 10.96 16.39
CA PHE A 255 -2.61 11.58 16.21
C PHE A 255 -1.99 12.10 17.51
N ILE A 256 -2.79 12.37 18.55
CA ILE A 256 -2.26 12.75 19.88
C ILE A 256 -1.44 11.60 20.50
N ALA A 257 -1.72 10.35 20.11
CA ALA A 257 -1.02 9.18 20.60
C ALA A 257 0.25 8.85 19.79
N LEU A 258 0.61 9.65 18.78
CA LEU A 258 1.81 9.40 17.99
C LEU A 258 3.08 9.49 18.85
N PRO A 259 4.08 8.61 18.59
CA PRO A 259 5.35 8.66 19.28
C PRO A 259 6.12 9.97 19.06
N GLU A 260 7.02 10.27 19.99
CA GLU A 260 7.98 11.36 19.86
C GLU A 260 9.01 11.08 18.75
N ARG A 261 9.63 12.14 18.22
CA ARG A 261 10.56 12.05 17.08
C ARG A 261 11.69 11.03 17.29
N GLY A 262 12.21 10.89 18.52
CA GLY A 262 13.26 9.92 18.83
C GLY A 262 12.86 8.46 18.58
N PHE A 263 11.56 8.15 18.53
CA PHE A 263 11.07 6.85 18.11
C PHE A 263 11.34 6.59 16.63
N PHE A 264 11.13 7.60 15.77
CA PHE A 264 11.36 7.50 14.33
C PHE A 264 12.83 7.29 13.99
N TYR A 265 13.75 7.89 14.76
CA TYR A 265 15.19 7.60 14.63
C TYR A 265 15.49 6.11 14.78
N LYS A 266 14.93 5.50 15.83
CA LYS A 266 15.06 4.06 16.07
C LYS A 266 14.42 3.26 14.96
N LEU A 267 13.21 3.65 14.54
CA LEU A 267 12.41 2.94 13.55
C LEU A 267 13.08 2.83 12.15
N VAL A 268 13.96 3.78 11.80
CA VAL A 268 14.74 3.75 10.56
C VAL A 268 16.24 3.57 10.77
N CYS A 269 16.66 3.21 12.00
CA CYS A 269 18.05 2.96 12.39
C CYS A 269 19.04 4.10 12.12
N VAL A 270 18.62 5.33 12.41
CA VAL A 270 19.46 6.52 12.30
C VAL A 270 19.72 7.12 13.68
N GLN A 271 20.77 7.94 13.79
CA GLN A 271 21.19 8.50 15.08
C GLN A 271 20.71 9.93 15.31
N ASN A 272 20.45 10.69 14.24
CA ASN A 272 20.15 12.12 14.31
C ASN A 272 19.12 12.55 13.24
N GLN A 273 18.71 13.82 13.32
CA GLN A 273 17.71 14.38 12.41
C GLN A 273 18.22 14.51 10.97
N GLU A 274 19.52 14.74 10.75
CA GLU A 274 20.08 14.87 9.41
C GLU A 274 20.00 13.55 8.64
N GLU A 275 20.42 12.45 9.29
CA GLU A 275 20.27 11.10 8.75
C GLU A 275 18.80 10.73 8.55
N LEU A 276 17.92 11.04 9.52
CA LEU A 276 16.48 10.83 9.36
C LEU A 276 15.95 11.57 8.12
N SER A 277 16.33 12.84 7.96
CA SER A 277 15.90 13.66 6.85
C SER A 277 16.34 13.07 5.51
N ALA A 278 17.59 12.61 5.40
CA ALA A 278 18.11 11.97 4.20
C ALA A 278 17.32 10.69 3.83
N VAL A 279 17.06 9.82 4.80
CA VAL A 279 16.29 8.58 4.60
C VAL A 279 14.85 8.90 4.19
N LEU A 280 14.16 9.75 4.95
CA LEU A 280 12.75 10.08 4.71
C LEU A 280 12.53 10.81 3.39
N ASN A 281 13.42 11.73 3.00
CA ASN A 281 13.34 12.40 1.70
C ASN A 281 13.48 11.42 0.53
N ARG A 282 14.34 10.41 0.67
CA ARG A 282 14.50 9.38 -0.36
C ARG A 282 13.26 8.49 -0.48
N VAL A 283 12.69 8.08 0.65
CA VAL A 283 11.42 7.33 0.68
C VAL A 283 10.29 8.18 0.11
N ALA A 284 10.15 9.43 0.53
CA ALA A 284 9.11 10.35 0.04
C ALA A 284 9.20 10.59 -1.47
N ARG A 285 10.42 10.70 -2.02
CA ARG A 285 10.65 10.80 -3.48
C ARG A 285 10.20 9.53 -4.20
N ALA A 286 10.55 8.35 -3.69
CA ALA A 286 10.13 7.09 -4.28
C ALA A 286 8.60 6.91 -4.21
N ILE A 287 7.96 7.30 -3.10
CA ILE A 287 6.51 7.36 -2.99
C ILE A 287 5.93 8.34 -4.03
N GLY A 288 6.55 9.52 -4.19
CA GLY A 288 6.14 10.52 -5.18
C GLY A 288 6.10 9.97 -6.59
N GLU A 289 7.13 9.25 -7.03
CA GLU A 289 7.17 8.64 -8.37
C GLU A 289 6.02 7.64 -8.58
N VAL A 290 5.79 6.75 -7.61
CA VAL A 290 4.69 5.78 -7.66
C VAL A 290 3.33 6.49 -7.66
N TYR A 291 3.19 7.52 -6.82
CA TYR A 291 1.98 8.32 -6.71
C TYR A 291 1.68 9.03 -8.03
N ASP A 292 2.63 9.76 -8.61
CA ASP A 292 2.41 10.57 -9.81
C ASP A 292 1.99 9.71 -11.01
N ARG A 293 2.57 8.51 -11.16
CA ARG A 293 2.18 7.55 -12.20
C ARG A 293 0.80 6.97 -11.97
N THR A 294 0.49 6.58 -10.74
CA THR A 294 -0.85 6.08 -10.37
C THR A 294 -1.91 7.16 -10.53
N GLN A 295 -1.60 8.39 -10.14
CA GLN A 295 -2.44 9.57 -10.30
C GLN A 295 -2.76 9.79 -11.77
N LYS A 296 -1.74 9.80 -12.64
CA LYS A 296 -1.90 9.95 -14.09
C LYS A 296 -2.77 8.84 -14.68
N ALA A 297 -2.53 7.57 -14.33
CA ALA A 297 -3.32 6.45 -14.82
C ALA A 297 -4.81 6.55 -14.42
N LEU A 298 -5.09 6.96 -13.19
CA LEU A 298 -6.47 7.19 -12.72
C LEU A 298 -7.11 8.40 -13.39
N GLU A 299 -6.36 9.49 -13.59
CA GLU A 299 -6.84 10.73 -14.22
C GLU A 299 -7.20 10.52 -15.70
N GLU A 300 -6.34 9.85 -16.47
CA GLU A 300 -6.56 9.54 -17.89
C GLU A 300 -7.83 8.72 -18.12
N ASN A 301 -8.30 7.99 -17.10
CA ASN A 301 -9.49 7.16 -17.14
C ASN A 301 -10.68 7.76 -16.35
N GLY A 302 -10.57 9.00 -15.86
CA GLY A 302 -11.66 9.68 -15.14
C GLY A 302 -11.99 9.07 -13.76
N MET A 303 -11.04 8.35 -13.14
CA MET A 303 -11.26 7.53 -11.95
C MET A 303 -10.88 8.21 -10.62
N LEU A 304 -10.55 9.51 -10.61
CA LEU A 304 -10.14 10.22 -9.39
C LEU A 304 -11.27 10.39 -8.37
N ASP A 305 -12.52 10.26 -8.81
CA ASP A 305 -13.73 10.48 -8.00
C ASP A 305 -14.61 9.24 -7.88
N LEU A 306 -14.07 8.02 -8.08
CA LEU A 306 -14.85 6.79 -7.88
C LEU A 306 -15.47 6.76 -6.46
N PRO A 307 -16.77 6.38 -6.34
CA PRO A 307 -17.55 6.47 -5.10
C PRO A 307 -17.09 5.51 -3.99
#